data_AF-A0A2N2WJ73-F1
#
_entry.id   AF-A0A2N2WJ73-F1
#
_cell.length_a   1.000
_cell.length_b   1.000
_cell.length_c   1.000
_cell.angle_alpha   90.00
_cell.angle_beta   90.00
_cell.angle_gamma   90.00
#
_symmetry.space_group_name_H-M   'P 1'
#
loop_
_entity.id
_entity.type
_entity.pdbx_description
1 polymer ?
#
loop_
_entity_poly.entity_id
_entity_poly.type
_entity_poly.pdbx_seq_one_letter_code
_entity_poly.pdbx_strand_id
1 'polypeptide(L)' 'MKVLIIEDEVRAANHLERLLKKAAPEMEVIARLESVRNAV' A
#
# COMPACT_ATOMS: atom_id res chain seq x y z
N MET A 1 2.28 -12.80 1.33
CA MET A 1 2.24 -12.07 2.64
C MET A 1 1.28 -10.89 2.51
N LYS A 2 0.47 -10.57 3.52
CA LYS A 2 -0.51 -9.46 3.44
C LYS A 2 0.15 -8.11 3.76
N VAL A 3 -0.23 -7.07 3.03
CA VAL A 3 0.38 -5.74 3.08
C VAL A 3 -0.68 -4.65 3.20
N LEU A 4 -0.49 -3.76 4.16
CA LEU A 4 -1.26 -2.53 4.31
C LEU A 4 -0.36 -1.36 3.95
N ILE A 5 -0.79 -0.53 2.99
CA ILE A 5 -0.05 0.70 2.64
C ILE A 5 -0.67 1.86 3.41
N ILE A 6 0.16 2.64 4.11
CA ILE A 6 -0.26 3.87 4.79
C ILE A 6 0.56 5.01 4.21
N GLU A 7 -0.10 5.89 3.46
CA GLU A 7 0.55 6.95 2.68
C GLU A 7 -0.48 8.05 2.39
N ASP A 8 -0.18 9.30 2.75
CA ASP A 8 -1.09 10.44 2.65
C ASP A 8 -1.20 11.01 1.23
N GLU A 9 -0.24 10.67 0.36
CA GLU A 9 -0.25 11.07 -1.05
C GLU A 9 -0.60 9.91 -1.99
N VAL A 10 -1.71 10.07 -2.72
CA VAL A 10 -2.27 9.03 -3.60
C VAL A 10 -1.27 8.57 -4.67
N ARG A 11 -0.45 9.45 -5.25
CA ARG A 11 0.51 9.04 -6.30
C ARG A 11 1.65 8.22 -5.69
N ALA A 12 2.13 8.56 -4.51
CA ALA A 12 3.14 7.80 -3.76
C ALA A 12 2.61 6.41 -3.41
N ALA A 13 1.38 6.30 -2.90
CA ALA A 13 0.75 5.00 -2.58
C ALA A 13 0.66 4.11 -3.83
N ASN A 14 0.23 4.68 -4.95
CA ASN A 14 0.16 3.97 -6.24
C ASN A 14 1.54 3.57 -6.76
N HIS A 15 2.56 4.42 -6.57
CA HIS A 15 3.92 4.11 -6.97
C HIS A 15 4.50 2.96 -6.15
N LEU A 16 4.32 3.00 -4.83
CA LEU A 16 4.74 1.95 -3.92
C LEU A 16 4.08 0.61 -4.25
N GLU A 17 2.77 0.59 -4.48
CA GLU A 17 2.05 -0.62 -4.87
C GLU A 17 2.61 -1.24 -6.15
N ARG A 18 2.93 -0.41 -7.16
CA ARG A 18 3.56 -0.88 -8.41
C ARG A 18 4.96 -1.43 -8.18
N LEU A 19 5.77 -0.81 -7.32
CA LEU A 19 7.09 -1.32 -6.97
C LEU A 19 6.98 -2.65 -6.23
N LEU A 20 6.04 -2.76 -5.29
CA LEU A 20 5.81 -3.98 -4.53
C LEU A 20 5.44 -5.16 -5.45
N LYS A 21 4.53 -4.92 -6.41
CA LYS A 21 4.15 -5.92 -7.42
C LYS A 21 5.31 -6.40 -8.30
N LYS A 22 6.35 -5.57 -8.48
CA LYS A 22 7.55 -5.94 -9.24
C LYS A 22 8.58 -6.68 -8.39
N ALA A 23 8.78 -6.24 -7.15
CA ALA A 23 9.82 -6.76 -6.27
C ALA A 23 9.40 -8.03 -5.52
N ALA A 24 8.13 -8.13 -5.14
CA ALA A 24 7.56 -9.21 -4.34
C ALA A 24 6.11 -9.50 -4.77
N PRO A 25 5.91 -10.07 -5.98
CA PRO A 25 4.59 -10.31 -6.56
C PRO A 25 3.68 -11.23 -5.74
N GLU A 26 4.24 -12.04 -4.83
CA GLU A 26 3.53 -12.89 -3.88
C GLU A 26 2.94 -12.14 -2.67
N MET A 27 3.24 -10.84 -2.55
CA MET A 27 2.64 -9.98 -1.55
C MET A 27 1.29 -9.44 -2.04
N GLU A 28 0.28 -9.57 -1.19
CA GLU A 28 -1.08 -9.12 -1.46
C GLU A 28 -1.32 -7.79 -0.71
N VAL A 29 -1.55 -6.71 -1.45
CA VAL A 29 -1.96 -5.43 -0.86
C VAL A 29 -3.45 -5.49 -0.53
N ILE A 30 -3.77 -5.52 0.76
CA ILE A 30 -5.14 -5.72 1.24
C ILE A 30 -5.91 -4.41 1.42
N ALA A 31 -5.21 -3.30 1.66
CA ALA A 31 -5.79 -1.97 1.72
C ALA A 31 -4.73 -0.87 1.58
N ARG A 32 -5.21 0.35 1.33
CA ARG A 32 -4.43 1.58 1.34
C ARG A 32 -5.15 2.60 2.22
N LEU A 33 -4.43 3.23 3.13
CA LEU A 33 -4.95 4.22 4.06
C LEU A 33 -4.18 5.53 3.91
N GLU A 34 -4.88 6.65 3.80
CA GLU A 34 -4.24 7.97 3.78
C GLU A 34 -3.66 8.36 5.15
N SER A 35 -4.19 7.79 6.22
CA SER A 35 -3.73 8.03 7.58
C SER A 35 -4.06 6.85 8.47
N VAL A 36 -3.24 6.64 9.51
CA VAL A 36 -3.55 5.71 10.61
C VAL A 36 -4.88 6.03 11.30
N ARG A 37 -5.32 7.30 11.23
CA ARG A 37 -6.64 7.72 11.77
C ARG A 37 -7.81 7.04 11.07
N ASN A 38 -7.60 6.55 9.85
CA ASN A 38 -8.64 5.88 9.05
C ASN A 38 -8.69 4.37 9.33
N ALA A 39 -7.93 3.85 10.30
CA ALA A 39 -7.83 2.43 10.62
C ALA A 39 -8.88 1.94 11.65
N VAL A 40 -10.02 2.63 11.78
CA VAL A 40 -11.08 2.35 12.77
C VAL A 40 -12.15 1.42 12.20
#